data_AF-W2PVI3-F1
#
_entry.id   AF-W2PVI3-F1
#
_cell.length_a   1.000
_cell.length_b   1.000
_cell.length_c   1.000
_cell.angle_alpha   90.00
_cell.angle_beta   90.00
_cell.angle_gamma   90.00
#
_symmetry.space_group_name_H-M   'P 1'
#
loop_
_entity.id
_entity.type
_entity.pdbx_description
1 polymer ?
#
loop_
_entity_poly.entity_id
_entity_poly.type
_entity_poly.pdbx_seq_one_letter_code
_entity_poly.pdbx_strand_id
1 'polypeptide(L)'
;MKKNKLILATIQKQRVVHEMQRKIEEEQQKADVAFQEAERIANIPAKRKRDWTILNNAIASKQGKDGNTAFSAVEYESLPKRFRIDDGEVTQGPFHKLMTEANGIDDNSLDELMKSLEVKSWAYNDPTTNEATRVQFMSAIFEHVVHMFKKAGKDSERVRLSIQSKLAGSFVKANGVVDFLISRGKKTVCVVEAKDWNFKKGSAQSVLGMEVAAEINNEEHVYGVVTNYVEWRFLKRTDDGIERFSDGIPENGSTRDDVNRIAGRLHAILDD
;
A
#
# COMPACT_ATOMS: atom_id res chain seq x y z
N MET A 1 54.17 -39.33 4.79
CA MET A 1 53.75 -38.26 5.73
C MET A 1 53.88 -36.83 5.20
N LYS A 2 55.01 -36.38 4.62
CA LYS A 2 55.18 -34.98 4.17
C LYS A 2 54.20 -34.52 3.08
N LYS A 3 53.84 -35.39 2.12
CA LYS A 3 52.90 -35.08 1.02
C LYS A 3 51.48 -34.73 1.51
N ASN A 4 50.94 -35.46 2.50
CA ASN A 4 49.63 -35.19 3.08
C ASN A 4 49.56 -33.85 3.84
N LYS A 5 50.64 -33.46 4.53
CA LYS A 5 50.70 -32.14 5.20
C LYS A 5 50.67 -30.98 4.21
N LEU A 6 51.34 -31.12 3.06
CA LEU A 6 51.36 -30.08 2.02
C LEU A 6 50.00 -29.91 1.34
N ILE A 7 49.29 -31.02 1.08
CA ILE A 7 47.93 -31.00 0.51
C ILE A 7 46.95 -30.30 1.48
N LEU A 8 46.98 -30.67 2.77
CA LEU A 8 46.14 -30.05 3.79
C LEU A 8 46.40 -28.54 3.94
N ALA A 9 47.66 -28.12 3.92
CA ALA A 9 48.03 -26.70 3.97
C ALA A 9 47.53 -25.92 2.73
N THR A 10 47.53 -26.56 1.56
CA THR A 10 47.05 -25.96 0.31
C THR A 10 45.53 -25.78 0.33
N ILE A 11 44.79 -26.81 0.77
CA ILE A 11 43.32 -26.75 0.94
C ILE A 11 42.95 -25.65 1.95
N GLN A 12 43.69 -25.56 3.07
CA GLN A 12 43.43 -24.52 4.07
C GLN A 12 43.66 -23.11 3.52
N LYS A 13 44.73 -22.90 2.75
CA LYS A 13 44.99 -21.61 2.07
C LYS A 13 43.88 -21.27 1.06
N GLN A 14 43.44 -22.24 0.26
CA GLN A 14 42.36 -22.04 -0.71
C GLN A 14 41.04 -21.66 -0.02
N ARG A 15 40.71 -22.27 1.13
CA ARG A 15 39.53 -21.90 1.93
C ARG A 15 39.59 -20.45 2.42
N VAL A 16 40.74 -20.02 2.95
CA VAL A 16 40.93 -18.64 3.42
C VAL A 16 40.78 -17.64 2.27
N VAL A 17 41.36 -17.93 1.10
CA VAL A 17 41.23 -17.09 -0.09
C VAL A 17 39.76 -16.99 -0.54
N HIS A 18 39.03 -18.10 -0.59
CA HIS A 18 37.63 -18.10 -0.98
C HIS A 18 36.74 -17.33 0.01
N GLU A 19 37.01 -17.44 1.32
CA GLU A 19 36.29 -16.67 2.34
C GLU A 19 36.58 -15.16 2.24
N MET A 20 37.84 -14.79 1.97
CA MET A 20 38.19 -13.39 1.71
C MET A 20 37.51 -12.85 0.45
N GLN A 21 37.48 -13.63 -0.63
CA GLN A 21 36.80 -13.24 -1.88
C GLN A 21 35.31 -12.97 -1.65
N ARG A 22 34.63 -13.87 -0.93
CA ARG A 22 33.22 -13.71 -0.57
C ARG A 22 32.98 -12.44 0.27
N LYS A 23 33.85 -12.14 1.24
CA LYS A 23 33.73 -10.90 2.04
C LYS A 23 33.90 -9.66 1.18
N ILE A 24 34.84 -9.66 0.24
CA ILE A 24 35.03 -8.56 -0.71
C ILE A 24 33.78 -8.38 -1.59
N GLU A 25 33.21 -9.47 -2.10
CA GLU A 25 31.98 -9.44 -2.90
C GLU A 25 30.79 -8.91 -2.09
N GLU A 26 30.63 -9.34 -0.83
CA GLU A 26 29.60 -8.84 0.08
C GLU A 26 29.78 -7.34 0.40
N GLU A 27 31.00 -6.87 0.59
CA GLU A 27 31.30 -5.45 0.83
C GLU A 27 31.06 -4.59 -0.42
N GLN A 28 31.48 -5.08 -1.60
CA GLN A 28 31.20 -4.43 -2.88
C GLN A 28 29.69 -4.32 -3.12
N GLN A 29 28.94 -5.40 -2.92
CA GLN A 29 27.49 -5.38 -3.05
C GLN A 29 26.82 -4.39 -2.10
N LYS A 30 27.30 -4.29 -0.85
CA LYS A 30 26.80 -3.29 0.12
C LYS A 30 27.11 -1.87 -0.33
N ALA A 31 28.31 -1.63 -0.85
CA ALA A 31 28.72 -0.32 -1.36
C ALA A 31 27.87 0.09 -2.58
N ASP A 32 27.62 -0.84 -3.50
CA ASP A 32 26.79 -0.61 -4.69
C ASP A 32 25.34 -0.27 -4.31
N VAL A 33 24.75 -1.01 -3.36
CA VAL A 33 23.40 -0.71 -2.83
C VAL A 33 23.37 0.65 -2.14
N ALA A 34 24.38 0.99 -1.34
CA ALA A 34 24.46 2.28 -0.66
C ALA A 34 24.61 3.44 -1.66
N PHE A 35 25.37 3.25 -2.73
CA PHE A 35 25.51 4.23 -3.81
C PHE A 35 24.20 4.44 -4.56
N GLN A 36 23.52 3.36 -4.95
CA GLN A 36 22.20 3.42 -5.59
C GLN A 36 21.16 4.13 -4.71
N GLU A 37 21.18 3.85 -3.41
CA GLU A 37 20.28 4.51 -2.46
C GLU A 37 20.60 6.00 -2.30
N ALA A 38 21.88 6.37 -2.23
CA ALA A 38 22.29 7.77 -2.18
C ALA A 38 21.87 8.55 -3.45
N GLU A 39 22.05 7.94 -4.63
CA GLU A 39 21.59 8.52 -5.90
C GLU A 39 20.05 8.66 -5.93
N ARG A 40 19.32 7.63 -5.48
CA ARG A 40 17.86 7.68 -5.35
C ARG A 40 17.45 8.87 -4.47
N ILE A 41 18.03 9.01 -3.28
CA ILE A 41 17.73 10.09 -2.32
C ILE A 41 18.06 11.47 -2.91
N ALA A 42 19.19 11.59 -3.62
CA ALA A 42 19.58 12.83 -4.28
C ALA A 42 18.51 13.28 -5.29
N ASN A 43 17.93 12.32 -6.01
CA ASN A 43 16.91 12.54 -7.03
C ASN A 43 15.48 12.73 -6.50
N ILE A 44 15.24 12.55 -5.19
CA ILE A 44 13.90 12.78 -4.63
C ILE A 44 13.52 14.26 -4.73
N PRO A 45 12.32 14.59 -5.24
CA PRO A 45 11.86 15.96 -5.39
C PRO A 45 11.93 16.78 -4.09
N ALA A 46 12.36 18.03 -4.20
CA ALA A 46 12.46 18.93 -3.05
C ALA A 46 11.09 19.13 -2.35
N LYS A 47 9.98 19.11 -3.11
CA LYS A 47 8.62 19.15 -2.55
C LYS A 47 8.40 18.00 -1.57
N ARG A 48 8.71 16.77 -1.96
CA ARG A 48 8.55 15.57 -1.14
C ARG A 48 9.39 15.60 0.14
N LYS A 49 10.65 16.07 0.06
CA LYS A 49 11.50 16.25 1.26
C LYS A 49 10.92 17.28 2.25
N ARG A 50 10.32 18.37 1.75
CA ARG A 50 9.62 19.34 2.60
C ARG A 50 8.39 18.72 3.25
N ASP A 51 7.60 17.98 2.48
CA ASP A 51 6.40 17.30 2.97
C ASP A 51 6.71 16.34 4.12
N TRP A 52 7.80 15.56 4.00
CA TRP A 52 8.28 14.71 5.08
C TRP A 52 8.64 15.50 6.33
N THR A 53 9.33 16.64 6.18
CA THR A 53 9.71 17.49 7.32
C THR A 53 8.46 18.05 8.03
N ILE A 54 7.50 18.55 7.27
CA ILE A 54 6.25 19.10 7.80
C ILE A 54 5.46 18.01 8.53
N LEU A 55 5.32 16.83 7.92
CA LEU A 55 4.61 15.71 8.50
C LEU A 55 5.30 15.17 9.76
N ASN A 56 6.63 15.01 9.72
CA ASN A 56 7.41 14.56 10.87
C ASN A 56 7.28 15.51 12.06
N ASN A 57 7.31 16.83 11.82
CA ASN A 57 7.11 17.82 12.88
C ASN A 57 5.72 17.70 13.50
N ALA A 58 4.69 17.46 12.69
CA ALA A 58 3.31 17.33 13.15
C ALA A 58 3.09 16.07 14.02
N ILE A 59 3.80 14.98 13.72
CA ILE A 59 3.66 13.71 14.44
C ILE A 59 4.74 13.48 15.50
N ALA A 60 5.69 14.40 15.66
CA ALA A 60 6.86 14.25 16.53
C ALA A 60 6.50 14.00 17.99
N SER A 61 5.44 14.64 18.50
CA SER A 61 5.00 14.47 19.89
C SER A 61 4.47 13.08 20.22
N LYS A 62 4.26 12.23 19.20
CA LYS A 62 3.74 10.86 19.31
C LYS A 62 4.81 9.81 18.99
N GLN A 63 6.05 10.20 18.77
CA GLN A 63 7.14 9.28 18.44
C GLN A 63 7.42 8.32 19.59
N GLY A 64 7.57 7.04 19.24
CA GLY A 64 8.01 5.99 20.14
C GLY A 64 9.53 6.03 20.37
N LYS A 65 10.01 5.06 21.16
CA LYS A 65 11.44 4.90 21.46
C LYS A 65 12.29 4.55 20.24
N ASP A 66 11.67 4.01 19.19
CA ASP A 66 12.29 3.69 17.90
C ASP A 66 12.39 4.91 16.97
N GLY A 67 11.96 6.10 17.43
CA GLY A 67 11.97 7.33 16.66
C GLY A 67 10.88 7.43 15.59
N ASN A 68 9.93 6.47 15.56
CA ASN A 68 8.80 6.47 14.65
C ASN A 68 7.48 6.67 15.39
N THR A 69 6.52 7.28 14.72
CA THR A 69 5.14 7.39 15.21
C THR A 69 4.27 6.29 14.60
N ALA A 70 3.58 5.53 15.44
CA ALA A 70 2.63 4.53 14.97
C ALA A 70 1.46 5.19 14.22
N PHE A 71 1.04 4.64 13.07
CA PHE A 71 -0.08 5.15 12.29
C PHE A 71 -1.34 5.33 13.15
N SER A 72 -1.61 4.36 14.02
CA SER A 72 -2.76 4.33 14.92
C SER A 72 -2.73 5.37 16.04
N ALA A 73 -1.58 6.01 16.30
CA ALA A 73 -1.38 7.01 17.34
C ALA A 73 -1.59 8.46 16.84
N VAL A 74 -1.78 8.64 15.53
CA VAL A 74 -1.93 9.95 14.90
C VAL A 74 -3.42 10.28 14.78
N GLU A 75 -3.82 11.39 15.41
CA GLU A 75 -5.15 11.94 15.23
C GLU A 75 -5.22 12.70 13.91
N TYR A 76 -6.36 12.63 13.23
CA TYR A 76 -6.55 13.26 11.93
C TYR A 76 -6.31 14.78 11.99
N GLU A 77 -6.77 15.43 13.06
CA GLU A 77 -6.61 16.86 13.31
C GLU A 77 -5.14 17.27 13.55
N SER A 78 -4.24 16.33 13.79
CA SER A 78 -2.80 16.61 13.87
C SER A 78 -2.13 16.68 12.50
N LEU A 79 -2.75 16.12 11.46
CA LEU A 79 -2.18 16.19 10.11
C LEU A 79 -2.06 17.64 9.64
N PRO A 80 -0.99 18.03 8.95
CA PRO A 80 -0.93 19.33 8.29
C PRO A 80 -2.04 19.47 7.24
N LYS A 81 -2.54 20.70 7.01
CA LYS A 81 -3.72 20.95 6.15
C LYS A 81 -3.63 20.29 4.76
N ARG A 82 -2.45 20.31 4.12
CA ARG A 82 -2.24 19.69 2.78
C ARG A 82 -2.47 18.17 2.73
N PHE A 83 -2.41 17.51 3.89
CA PHE A 83 -2.60 16.06 4.03
C PHE A 83 -4.01 15.70 4.49
N ARG A 84 -4.84 16.71 4.77
CA ARG A 84 -6.24 16.52 5.12
C ARG A 84 -7.09 16.50 3.87
N ILE A 85 -8.20 15.79 3.95
CA ILE A 85 -9.21 15.64 2.91
C ILE A 85 -10.49 16.41 3.25
N ASP A 86 -10.34 17.47 4.05
CA ASP A 86 -11.44 18.30 4.57
C ASP A 86 -12.07 19.19 3.50
N ASP A 87 -11.31 19.51 2.45
CA ASP A 87 -11.74 20.40 1.36
C ASP A 87 -12.76 19.75 0.41
N GLY A 88 -13.19 18.51 0.69
CA GLY A 88 -14.27 17.83 -0.02
C GLY A 88 -13.78 16.75 -0.98
N GLU A 89 -14.58 16.46 -1.99
CA GLU A 89 -14.23 15.55 -3.09
C GLU A 89 -13.72 16.33 -4.29
N VAL A 90 -12.81 15.74 -5.04
CA VAL A 90 -12.42 16.31 -6.33
C VAL A 90 -13.58 16.19 -7.31
N THR A 91 -13.87 17.28 -8.00
CA THR A 91 -14.95 17.39 -9.01
C THR A 91 -14.42 17.54 -10.43
N GLN A 92 -13.09 17.59 -10.59
CA GLN A 92 -12.41 17.76 -11.86
C GLN A 92 -10.97 17.21 -11.77
N GLY A 93 -10.28 17.16 -12.90
CA GLY A 93 -8.89 16.72 -12.98
C GLY A 93 -8.73 15.22 -13.21
N PRO A 94 -7.48 14.74 -13.39
CA PRO A 94 -7.22 13.36 -13.80
C PRO A 94 -7.77 12.31 -12.84
N PHE A 95 -7.70 12.55 -11.52
CA PHE A 95 -8.22 11.60 -10.54
C PHE A 95 -9.75 11.52 -10.55
N HIS A 96 -10.45 12.67 -10.63
CA HIS A 96 -11.90 12.68 -10.78
C HIS A 96 -12.32 11.94 -12.06
N LYS A 97 -11.63 12.18 -13.17
CA LYS A 97 -11.86 11.50 -14.45
C LYS A 97 -11.65 9.98 -14.32
N LEU A 98 -10.55 9.55 -13.72
CA LEU A 98 -10.27 8.14 -13.45
C LEU A 98 -11.40 7.48 -12.64
N MET A 99 -11.94 8.18 -11.64
CA MET A 99 -13.02 7.66 -10.78
C MET A 99 -14.40 7.65 -11.43
N THR A 100 -14.68 8.57 -12.34
CA THR A 100 -16.01 8.71 -12.98
C THR A 100 -16.12 7.99 -14.31
N GLU A 101 -15.02 7.85 -15.04
CA GLU A 101 -14.93 7.13 -16.31
C GLU A 101 -14.42 5.69 -16.12
N ALA A 102 -14.17 5.25 -14.88
CA ALA A 102 -13.88 3.85 -14.59
C ALA A 102 -15.03 3.00 -15.13
N ASN A 103 -14.75 2.26 -16.21
CA ASN A 103 -15.65 1.22 -16.66
C ASN A 103 -15.80 0.21 -15.51
N GLY A 104 -17.01 -0.35 -15.38
CA GLY A 104 -17.20 -1.54 -14.57
C GLY A 104 -16.24 -2.66 -15.01
N ILE A 105 -16.14 -3.69 -14.19
CA ILE A 105 -15.46 -4.92 -14.56
C ILE A 105 -16.30 -5.71 -15.59
N ASP A 106 -15.69 -6.64 -16.32
CA ASP A 106 -16.43 -7.45 -17.29
C ASP A 106 -17.47 -8.35 -16.60
N ASP A 107 -18.53 -8.70 -17.35
CA ASP A 107 -19.69 -9.41 -16.80
C ASP A 107 -19.33 -10.77 -16.17
N ASN A 108 -18.34 -11.48 -16.72
CA ASN A 108 -17.92 -12.77 -16.16
C ASN A 108 -17.22 -12.56 -14.80
N SER A 109 -16.27 -11.62 -14.73
CA SER A 109 -15.62 -11.26 -13.47
C SER A 109 -16.62 -10.76 -12.43
N LEU A 110 -17.63 -9.98 -12.87
CA LEU A 110 -18.70 -9.51 -11.99
C LEU A 110 -19.59 -10.66 -11.50
N ASP A 111 -19.95 -11.61 -12.35
CA ASP A 111 -20.72 -12.79 -11.96
C ASP A 111 -19.99 -13.63 -10.91
N GLU A 112 -18.68 -13.83 -11.08
CA GLU A 112 -17.85 -14.56 -10.11
C GLU A 112 -17.78 -13.81 -8.77
N LEU A 113 -17.55 -12.49 -8.80
CA LEU A 113 -17.53 -11.66 -7.61
C LEU A 113 -18.88 -11.68 -6.88
N MET A 114 -19.99 -11.53 -7.60
CA MET A 114 -21.33 -11.56 -7.01
C MET A 114 -21.63 -12.90 -6.36
N LYS A 115 -21.25 -14.03 -6.97
CA LYS A 115 -21.36 -15.36 -6.35
C LYS A 115 -20.51 -15.46 -5.07
N SER A 116 -19.30 -14.91 -5.08
CA SER A 116 -18.45 -14.90 -3.88
C SER A 116 -19.06 -14.10 -2.73
N LEU A 117 -19.65 -12.94 -3.04
CA LEU A 117 -20.35 -12.12 -2.05
C LEU A 117 -21.63 -12.81 -1.56
N GLU A 118 -22.39 -13.48 -2.43
CA GLU A 118 -23.57 -14.28 -2.03
C GLU A 118 -23.20 -15.39 -1.05
N VAL A 119 -22.12 -16.13 -1.30
CA VAL A 119 -21.61 -17.15 -0.37
C VAL A 119 -21.25 -16.55 0.99
N LYS A 120 -20.61 -15.37 1.00
CA LYS A 120 -20.28 -14.66 2.25
C LYS A 120 -21.53 -14.16 2.98
N SER A 121 -22.52 -13.63 2.26
CA SER A 121 -23.83 -13.25 2.83
C SER A 121 -24.53 -14.46 3.44
N TRP A 122 -24.51 -15.62 2.80
CA TRP A 122 -25.08 -16.84 3.37
C TRP A 122 -24.34 -17.30 4.65
N ALA A 123 -23.01 -17.20 4.66
CA ALA A 123 -22.17 -17.66 5.77
C ALA A 123 -22.15 -16.71 6.99
N TYR A 124 -22.20 -15.40 6.74
CA TYR A 124 -21.96 -14.36 7.76
C TYR A 124 -23.15 -13.40 7.96
N ASN A 125 -24.22 -13.58 7.19
CA ASN A 125 -25.43 -12.77 7.16
C ASN A 125 -25.23 -11.32 6.68
N ASP A 126 -24.51 -10.52 7.46
CA ASP A 126 -24.39 -9.08 7.24
C ASP A 126 -22.91 -8.64 7.31
N PRO A 127 -22.41 -7.86 6.32
CA PRO A 127 -21.04 -7.39 6.30
C PRO A 127 -20.68 -6.53 7.52
N THR A 128 -21.60 -5.75 8.08
CA THR A 128 -21.38 -4.79 9.16
C THR A 128 -21.32 -5.41 10.55
N THR A 129 -21.66 -6.69 10.69
CA THR A 129 -21.78 -7.43 11.97
C THR A 129 -20.60 -7.19 12.92
N ASN A 130 -19.37 -7.31 12.41
CA ASN A 130 -18.14 -6.99 13.15
C ASN A 130 -16.98 -6.79 12.18
N GLU A 131 -15.84 -6.34 12.71
CA GLU A 131 -14.60 -6.10 11.95
C GLU A 131 -14.14 -7.33 11.15
N ALA A 132 -14.05 -8.49 11.80
CA ALA A 132 -13.59 -9.72 11.14
C ALA A 132 -14.51 -10.13 9.97
N THR A 133 -15.81 -9.84 10.09
CA THR A 133 -16.81 -10.10 9.05
C THR A 133 -16.66 -9.12 7.90
N ARG A 134 -16.55 -7.81 8.17
CA ARG A 134 -16.30 -6.78 7.13
C ARG A 134 -15.08 -7.13 6.28
N VAL A 135 -14.00 -7.56 6.93
CA VAL A 135 -12.77 -8.00 6.26
C VAL A 135 -13.02 -9.10 5.24
N GLN A 136 -13.93 -10.05 5.50
CA GLN A 136 -14.27 -11.11 4.54
C GLN A 136 -14.91 -10.56 3.27
N PHE A 137 -15.83 -9.60 3.39
CA PHE A 137 -16.51 -9.02 2.24
C PHE A 137 -15.59 -8.09 1.44
N MET A 138 -14.80 -7.26 2.13
CA MET A 138 -13.77 -6.43 1.49
C MET A 138 -12.74 -7.30 0.74
N SER A 139 -12.29 -8.40 1.35
CA SER A 139 -11.31 -9.30 0.71
C SER A 139 -11.85 -9.91 -0.57
N ALA A 140 -13.14 -10.26 -0.64
CA ALA A 140 -13.77 -10.78 -1.87
C ALA A 140 -13.55 -9.82 -3.05
N ILE A 141 -13.86 -8.53 -2.84
CA ILE A 141 -13.73 -7.51 -3.88
C ILE A 141 -12.27 -7.38 -4.31
N PHE A 142 -11.34 -7.26 -3.35
CA PHE A 142 -9.92 -7.13 -3.65
C PHE A 142 -9.35 -8.35 -4.36
N GLU A 143 -9.68 -9.56 -3.91
CA GLU A 143 -9.23 -10.82 -4.49
C GLU A 143 -9.67 -10.95 -5.95
N HIS A 144 -10.92 -10.61 -6.26
CA HIS A 144 -11.43 -10.67 -7.64
C HIS A 144 -10.77 -9.63 -8.53
N VAL A 145 -10.67 -8.38 -8.07
CA VAL A 145 -9.98 -7.33 -8.83
C VAL A 145 -8.52 -7.71 -9.09
N VAL A 146 -7.82 -8.29 -8.11
CA VAL A 146 -6.45 -8.79 -8.28
C VAL A 146 -6.40 -9.94 -9.29
N HIS A 147 -7.38 -10.85 -9.25
CA HIS A 147 -7.46 -12.00 -10.15
C HIS A 147 -7.61 -11.58 -11.62
N MET A 148 -8.30 -10.47 -11.90
CA MET A 148 -8.48 -9.95 -13.25
C MET A 148 -7.15 -9.63 -13.96
N PHE A 149 -6.09 -9.32 -13.21
CA PHE A 149 -4.75 -9.07 -13.75
C PHE A 149 -3.92 -10.33 -13.97
N LYS A 150 -4.51 -11.52 -13.87
CA LYS A 150 -3.85 -12.80 -14.16
C LYS A 150 -3.58 -12.93 -15.67
N LYS A 151 -2.54 -12.25 -16.15
CA LYS A 151 -1.97 -12.48 -17.48
C LYS A 151 -0.94 -13.60 -17.43
N ALA A 152 -0.98 -14.49 -18.41
CA ALA A 152 0.08 -15.47 -18.60
C ALA A 152 1.36 -14.75 -19.07
N GLY A 153 2.39 -14.64 -18.22
CA GLY A 153 3.77 -14.55 -18.71
C GLY A 153 4.73 -13.50 -18.16
N LYS A 154 4.35 -12.57 -17.26
CA LYS A 154 5.34 -11.66 -16.62
C LYS A 154 5.04 -11.44 -15.13
N ASP A 155 5.88 -12.00 -14.27
CA ASP A 155 5.76 -11.88 -12.82
C ASP A 155 5.95 -10.43 -12.33
N SER A 156 6.59 -9.57 -13.13
CA SER A 156 6.77 -8.13 -12.90
C SER A 156 5.48 -7.30 -13.00
N GLU A 157 4.44 -7.82 -13.66
CA GLU A 157 3.14 -7.17 -13.80
C GLU A 157 2.07 -7.83 -12.93
N ARG A 158 2.45 -8.85 -12.15
CA ARG A 158 1.54 -9.56 -11.25
C ARG A 158 1.04 -8.62 -10.17
N VAL A 159 -0.28 -8.51 -10.05
CA VAL A 159 -0.91 -7.83 -8.93
C VAL A 159 -0.84 -8.73 -7.71
N ARG A 160 -0.40 -8.19 -6.57
CA ARG A 160 -0.30 -8.90 -5.30
C ARG A 160 -1.18 -8.23 -4.25
N LEU A 161 -1.94 -9.04 -3.52
CA LEU A 161 -2.68 -8.65 -2.33
C LEU A 161 -1.92 -9.14 -1.10
N SER A 162 -1.55 -8.23 -0.22
CA SER A 162 -0.95 -8.55 1.08
C SER A 162 -1.88 -8.11 2.20
N ILE A 163 -2.16 -9.00 3.15
CA ILE A 163 -3.04 -8.72 4.29
C ILE A 163 -2.17 -8.30 5.49
N GLN A 164 -2.62 -7.32 6.27
CA GLN A 164 -1.92 -6.79 7.44
C GLN A 164 -0.46 -6.42 7.13
N SER A 165 -0.26 -5.65 6.06
CA SER A 165 1.09 -5.31 5.60
C SER A 165 1.70 -4.25 6.50
N LYS A 166 2.87 -4.56 7.07
CA LYS A 166 3.66 -3.60 7.85
C LYS A 166 4.41 -2.64 6.92
N LEU A 167 4.29 -1.35 7.18
CA LEU A 167 5.01 -0.29 6.51
C LEU A 167 5.82 0.50 7.55
N ALA A 168 7.04 0.90 7.19
CA ALA A 168 7.89 1.72 8.03
C ALA A 168 8.75 2.63 7.16
N GLY A 169 8.62 3.94 7.36
CA GLY A 169 9.42 4.93 6.65
C GLY A 169 10.78 5.13 7.31
N SER A 170 11.79 5.42 6.50
CA SER A 170 13.10 5.88 6.96
C SER A 170 13.13 7.41 7.04
N PHE A 171 12.47 8.10 6.12
CA PHE A 171 12.38 9.56 6.06
C PHE A 171 11.08 10.09 6.66
N VAL A 172 9.95 9.50 6.29
CA VAL A 172 8.69 9.67 7.01
C VAL A 172 8.81 8.89 8.31
N LYS A 173 8.88 9.58 9.44
CA LYS A 173 9.07 8.99 10.78
C LYS A 173 7.78 8.38 11.31
N ALA A 174 7.19 7.50 10.51
CA ALA A 174 5.96 6.80 10.81
C ALA A 174 6.08 5.31 10.44
N ASN A 175 5.42 4.47 11.23
CA ASN A 175 5.30 3.05 10.95
C ASN A 175 3.91 2.53 11.35
N GLY A 176 3.52 1.40 10.81
CA GLY A 176 2.25 0.79 11.17
C GLY A 176 1.85 -0.31 10.22
N VAL A 177 0.58 -0.67 10.29
CA VAL A 177 -0.01 -1.74 9.49
C VAL A 177 -1.17 -1.16 8.73
N VAL A 178 -1.26 -1.47 7.44
CA VAL A 178 -2.47 -1.30 6.64
C VAL A 178 -3.18 -2.64 6.53
N ASP A 179 -4.51 -2.64 6.57
CA ASP A 179 -5.30 -3.87 6.59
C ASP A 179 -5.11 -4.67 5.30
N PHE A 180 -5.02 -3.99 4.16
CA PHE A 180 -4.56 -4.58 2.90
C PHE A 180 -3.59 -3.66 2.16
N LEU A 181 -2.65 -4.27 1.45
CA LEU A 181 -1.75 -3.61 0.51
C LEU A 181 -1.86 -4.31 -0.84
N ILE A 182 -2.28 -3.56 -1.86
CA ILE A 182 -2.35 -4.06 -3.23
C ILE A 182 -1.20 -3.44 -4.02
N SER A 183 -0.38 -4.25 -4.68
CA SER A 183 0.74 -3.75 -5.48
C SER A 183 0.78 -4.34 -6.89
N ARG A 184 1.19 -3.50 -7.85
CA ARG A 184 1.47 -3.86 -9.24
C ARG A 184 2.75 -3.14 -9.67
N GLY A 185 3.87 -3.85 -9.69
CA GLY A 185 5.18 -3.20 -9.81
C GLY A 185 5.41 -2.24 -8.65
N LYS A 186 5.63 -0.96 -8.94
CA LYS A 186 5.79 0.09 -7.91
C LYS A 186 4.48 0.73 -7.46
N LYS A 187 3.42 0.60 -8.27
CA LYS A 187 2.11 1.13 -7.92
C LYS A 187 1.57 0.41 -6.69
N THR A 188 1.05 1.20 -5.75
CA THR A 188 0.59 0.71 -4.45
C THR A 188 -0.76 1.32 -4.09
N VAL A 189 -1.66 0.50 -3.57
CA VAL A 189 -2.92 0.90 -2.94
C VAL A 189 -2.89 0.50 -1.47
N CYS A 190 -2.88 1.49 -0.57
CA CYS A 190 -2.93 1.29 0.88
C CYS A 190 -4.39 1.27 1.35
N VAL A 191 -4.90 0.11 1.75
CA VAL A 191 -6.27 -0.05 2.23
C VAL A 191 -6.29 -0.06 3.75
N VAL A 192 -7.13 0.79 4.33
CA VAL A 192 -7.36 0.88 5.77
C VAL A 192 -8.85 0.72 6.05
N GLU A 193 -9.18 -0.16 7.00
CA GLU A 193 -10.52 -0.29 7.52
C GLU A 193 -10.87 0.91 8.43
N ALA A 194 -12.00 1.56 8.17
CA ALA A 194 -12.57 2.56 9.05
C ALA A 194 -13.26 1.90 10.25
N LYS A 195 -12.45 1.44 11.22
CA LYS A 195 -12.93 0.83 12.46
C LYS A 195 -13.80 1.80 13.25
N ASP A 196 -14.85 1.28 13.87
CA ASP A 196 -15.85 2.05 14.62
C ASP A 196 -16.47 3.21 13.83
N TRP A 197 -16.57 3.07 12.50
CA TRP A 197 -17.06 4.12 11.58
C TRP A 197 -16.22 5.41 11.63
N ASN A 198 -15.02 5.36 12.22
CA ASN A 198 -14.16 6.51 12.37
C ASN A 198 -13.28 6.71 11.13
N PHE A 199 -13.91 7.25 10.08
CA PHE A 199 -13.21 7.54 8.84
C PHE A 199 -12.11 8.59 8.97
N LYS A 200 -12.18 9.50 9.95
CA LYS A 200 -11.09 10.45 10.21
C LYS A 200 -9.83 9.70 10.62
N LYS A 201 -9.95 8.80 11.60
CA LYS A 201 -8.84 7.96 12.05
C LYS A 201 -8.34 7.04 10.95
N GLY A 202 -9.24 6.42 10.18
CA GLY A 202 -8.88 5.61 9.01
C GLY A 202 -8.13 6.42 7.94
N SER A 203 -8.57 7.66 7.68
CA SER A 203 -7.92 8.57 6.72
C SER A 203 -6.54 8.99 7.19
N ALA A 204 -6.36 9.28 8.48
CA ALA A 204 -5.05 9.61 9.03
C ALA A 204 -4.05 8.46 8.83
N GLN A 205 -4.49 7.24 9.12
CA GLN A 205 -3.67 6.04 8.91
C GLN A 205 -3.38 5.79 7.44
N SER A 206 -4.36 5.94 6.55
CA SER A 206 -4.17 5.76 5.12
C SER A 206 -3.20 6.78 4.54
N VAL A 207 -3.31 8.06 4.93
CA VAL A 207 -2.38 9.12 4.51
C VAL A 207 -0.94 8.83 4.94
N LEU A 208 -0.72 8.41 6.18
CA LEU A 208 0.63 8.00 6.64
C LEU A 208 1.14 6.77 5.89
N GLY A 209 0.27 5.78 5.67
CA GLY A 209 0.57 4.60 4.87
C GLY A 209 0.99 4.96 3.44
N MET A 210 0.27 5.88 2.80
CA MET A 210 0.57 6.37 1.45
C MET A 210 1.89 7.13 1.38
N GLU A 211 2.19 8.01 2.35
CA GLU A 211 3.46 8.75 2.38
C GLU A 211 4.66 7.82 2.60
N VAL A 212 4.51 6.82 3.49
CA VAL A 212 5.54 5.78 3.68
C VAL A 212 5.69 4.91 2.44
N ALA A 213 4.60 4.52 1.78
CA ALA A 213 4.65 3.75 0.54
C ALA A 213 5.27 4.54 -0.62
N ALA A 214 5.00 5.86 -0.72
CA ALA A 214 5.61 6.76 -1.71
C ALA A 214 7.12 6.84 -1.52
N GLU A 215 7.58 6.88 -0.26
CA GLU A 215 9.00 6.83 0.08
C GLU A 215 9.65 5.50 -0.32
N ILE A 216 9.07 4.37 0.10
CA ILE A 216 9.62 3.02 -0.12
C ILE A 216 9.71 2.72 -1.62
N ASN A 217 8.66 3.03 -2.38
CA ASN A 217 8.58 2.69 -3.80
C ASN A 217 9.20 3.76 -4.71
N ASN A 218 9.59 4.91 -4.14
CA ASN A 218 10.01 6.11 -4.89
C ASN A 218 8.96 6.52 -5.93
N GLU A 219 7.70 6.58 -5.52
CA GLU A 219 6.56 6.87 -6.38
C GLU A 219 5.94 8.23 -6.04
N GLU A 220 5.52 8.96 -7.07
CA GLU A 220 4.77 10.21 -6.88
C GLU A 220 3.31 9.93 -6.53
N HIS A 221 2.71 8.98 -7.23
CA HIS A 221 1.33 8.61 -7.10
C HIS A 221 1.20 7.34 -6.26
N VAL A 222 0.55 7.49 -5.11
CA VAL A 222 0.15 6.36 -4.28
C VAL A 222 -1.34 6.49 -4.01
N TYR A 223 -2.03 5.35 -4.07
CA TYR A 223 -3.46 5.31 -3.85
C TYR A 223 -3.78 4.82 -2.45
N GLY A 224 -4.90 5.27 -1.92
CA GLY A 224 -5.42 4.85 -0.64
C GLY A 224 -6.89 4.47 -0.77
N VAL A 225 -7.32 3.52 0.05
CA VAL A 225 -8.74 3.23 0.24
C VAL A 225 -9.02 3.24 1.72
N VAL A 226 -10.01 4.02 2.15
CA VAL A 226 -10.54 3.99 3.51
C VAL A 226 -11.97 3.51 3.43
N THR A 227 -12.29 2.38 4.04
CA THR A 227 -13.61 1.78 3.88
C THR A 227 -14.05 0.99 5.11
N ASN A 228 -15.35 0.87 5.31
CA ASN A 228 -15.98 -0.06 6.23
C ASN A 228 -16.92 -1.03 5.48
N TYR A 229 -16.60 -1.31 4.21
CA TYR A 229 -17.42 -2.01 3.22
C TYR A 229 -18.65 -1.24 2.71
N VAL A 230 -19.33 -0.46 3.54
CA VAL A 230 -20.52 0.32 3.12
C VAL A 230 -20.12 1.63 2.44
N GLU A 231 -19.22 2.40 3.06
CA GLU A 231 -18.65 3.62 2.50
C GLU A 231 -17.22 3.36 2.01
N TRP A 232 -16.87 3.92 0.86
CA TRP A 232 -15.55 3.78 0.23
C TRP A 232 -15.01 5.16 -0.10
N ARG A 233 -13.86 5.51 0.49
CA ARG A 233 -13.10 6.72 0.15
C ARG A 233 -11.85 6.31 -0.61
N PHE A 234 -11.81 6.65 -1.88
CA PHE A 234 -10.64 6.52 -2.73
C PHE A 234 -9.78 7.77 -2.58
N LEU A 235 -8.50 7.57 -2.29
CA LEU A 235 -7.52 8.62 -2.09
C LEU A 235 -6.44 8.52 -3.15
N LYS A 236 -5.95 9.67 -3.63
CA LYS A 236 -4.71 9.75 -4.42
C LYS A 236 -3.78 10.75 -3.78
N ARG A 237 -2.61 10.25 -3.39
CA ARG A 237 -1.50 11.07 -2.93
C ARG A 237 -0.74 11.60 -4.14
N THR A 238 -0.51 12.91 -4.18
CA THR A 238 0.33 13.60 -5.16
C THR A 238 1.36 14.48 -4.43
N ASP A 239 2.29 15.09 -5.15
CA ASP A 239 3.19 16.08 -4.53
C ASP A 239 2.45 17.38 -4.11
N ASP A 240 1.26 17.65 -4.64
CA ASP A 240 0.50 18.86 -4.32
C ASP A 240 -0.52 18.67 -3.18
N GLY A 241 -0.94 17.43 -2.91
CA GLY A 241 -1.82 17.11 -1.78
C GLY A 241 -2.46 15.73 -1.89
N ILE A 242 -3.51 15.52 -1.10
CA ILE A 242 -4.33 14.30 -1.13
C ILE A 242 -5.67 14.62 -1.79
N GLU A 243 -5.96 13.95 -2.90
CA GLU A 243 -7.26 14.01 -3.56
C GLU A 243 -8.19 12.92 -3.00
N ARG A 244 -9.50 13.19 -2.92
CA ARG A 244 -10.52 12.27 -2.41
C ARG A 244 -11.68 12.13 -3.39
N PHE A 245 -12.16 10.89 -3.54
CA PHE A 245 -13.42 10.55 -4.21
C PHE A 245 -14.18 9.54 -3.35
N SER A 246 -15.51 9.63 -3.25
CA SER A 246 -16.31 8.66 -2.48
C SER A 246 -17.31 7.91 -3.35
N ASP A 247 -17.59 6.66 -2.96
CA ASP A 247 -18.75 5.90 -3.39
C ASP A 247 -19.16 4.97 -2.22
N GLY A 248 -20.15 4.10 -2.43
CA GLY A 248 -20.60 3.17 -1.41
C GLY A 248 -21.33 1.96 -1.98
N ILE A 249 -21.44 0.95 -1.13
CA ILE A 249 -22.28 -0.22 -1.31
C ILE A 249 -23.33 -0.16 -0.20
N PRO A 250 -24.63 0.05 -0.51
CA PRO A 250 -25.67 0.15 0.50
C PRO A 250 -25.75 -1.11 1.39
N GLU A 251 -25.97 -0.90 2.69
CA GLU A 251 -26.07 -1.96 3.70
C GLU A 251 -27.21 -2.95 3.40
N ASN A 252 -28.40 -2.45 3.02
CA ASN A 252 -29.63 -3.23 2.82
C ASN A 252 -30.03 -3.37 1.34
N GLY A 253 -29.08 -3.73 0.49
CA GLY A 253 -29.35 -3.91 -0.93
C GLY A 253 -28.15 -3.60 -1.80
N SER A 254 -27.00 -4.18 -1.46
CA SER A 254 -25.83 -4.17 -2.35
C SER A 254 -26.27 -4.55 -3.75
N THR A 255 -26.33 -3.57 -4.65
CA THR A 255 -26.71 -3.86 -6.02
C THR A 255 -25.49 -4.36 -6.76
N ARG A 256 -25.73 -5.22 -7.76
CA ARG A 256 -24.71 -5.61 -8.73
C ARG A 256 -23.98 -4.38 -9.29
N ASP A 257 -24.71 -3.29 -9.52
CA ASP A 257 -24.15 -2.05 -10.06
C ASP A 257 -23.20 -1.35 -9.08
N ASP A 258 -23.53 -1.31 -7.78
CA ASP A 258 -22.66 -0.70 -6.75
C ASP A 258 -21.34 -1.46 -6.63
N VAL A 259 -21.42 -2.79 -6.55
CA VAL A 259 -20.24 -3.67 -6.52
C VAL A 259 -19.42 -3.49 -7.80
N ASN A 260 -20.07 -3.40 -8.96
CA ASN A 260 -19.40 -3.20 -10.24
C ASN A 260 -18.66 -1.85 -10.29
N ARG A 261 -19.27 -0.77 -9.80
CA ARG A 261 -18.63 0.55 -9.74
C ARG A 261 -17.41 0.55 -8.81
N ILE A 262 -17.52 -0.05 -7.62
CA ILE A 262 -16.39 -0.14 -6.67
C ILE A 262 -15.25 -0.97 -7.26
N ALA A 263 -15.55 -2.16 -7.79
CA ALA A 263 -14.56 -3.03 -8.40
C ALA A 263 -13.91 -2.39 -9.63
N GLY A 264 -14.70 -1.72 -10.47
CA GLY A 264 -14.23 -0.99 -11.65
C GLY A 264 -13.25 0.13 -11.30
N ARG A 265 -13.52 0.91 -10.25
CA ARG A 265 -12.57 1.94 -9.78
C ARG A 265 -11.27 1.36 -9.22
N LEU A 266 -11.34 0.26 -8.46
CA LEU A 266 -10.14 -0.43 -7.98
C LEU A 266 -9.31 -0.98 -9.14
N HIS A 267 -9.97 -1.57 -10.15
CA HIS A 267 -9.33 -2.02 -11.38
C HIS A 267 -8.68 -0.85 -12.12
N ALA A 268 -9.38 0.26 -12.31
CA ALA A 268 -8.87 1.46 -12.97
C ALA A 268 -7.64 2.04 -12.27
N ILE A 269 -7.65 2.12 -10.93
CA ILE A 269 -6.46 2.51 -10.14
C ILE A 269 -5.28 1.60 -10.47
N LEU A 270 -5.49 0.29 -10.46
CA LEU A 270 -4.42 -0.68 -10.72
C LEU A 270 -3.94 -0.67 -12.18
N ASP A 271 -4.74 -0.14 -13.12
CA ASP A 271 -4.39 -0.01 -14.52
C ASP A 271 -3.80 1.34 -14.94
N ASP A 272 -4.01 2.41 -14.16
CA ASP A 272 -3.51 3.80 -14.37
C ASP A 272 -2.01 3.94 -14.69
#